data_AF-A0A661P1J0-F1
#
_entry.id   AF-A0A661P1J0-F1
#
_cell.length_a   1.000
_cell.length_b   1.000
_cell.length_c   1.000
_cell.angle_alpha   90.00
_cell.angle_beta   90.00
_cell.angle_gamma   90.00
#
_symmetry.space_group_name_H-M   'P 1'
#
loop_
_entity.id
_entity.type
_entity.pdbx_description
1 polymer ?
#
loop_
_entity_poly.entity_id
_entity_poly.type
_entity_poly.pdbx_seq_one_letter_code
_entity_poly.pdbx_strand_id
1 'polypeptide(L)'
;MPATLLAALAVLLGAPAALGQVYLNEIRIDQPSTDTDEYFELSGPPGQSLDGVTLFVIGDGSGGSGVIEAVVDLSGYSIPTDGFLLVGEDTMTIAAPDVVANLNFENSDNVTYVLATGFTGANGDDLDTNDDCVLDSLPVAEILDAVSLVEDPLGQGGDCYYAYSTVGPDGSYVPGHVLRCPDGDGLWAIGEFDPAAGTDTPGASNAAVDLDGDGLTCAQDNCPNVDNPGQENTGEIDAGNSADSAGDACDNCPTIENNHQWDFDADGYGDSFAGACDNCDGIYNPGQEDNDGDGQGDACDDDDDNDGILDDGDASGSAGDAPCTGGATSGCDDNCPLVANPGQEDSDGDLFGDACDICPGGDDSVDADSDTVPDFCDACPGFDDRLDADADGIPDDCDTCPNDPDDDSDQDGVCGDVDNCPAVANNDQADADGDGAGDACDICPGSDDFVDDDADGVPDGCDACPGHDDGLDADADGVPDGCDACPGHDDTQDADTDGVPDACDICAAGDDNVDADADGVPDACDTCPGHDDSADADADG
;
A
#
# COMPACT_ATOMS: atom_id res chain seq x y z
N MET A 1 18.81 40.61 11.26
CA MET A 1 19.12 39.98 12.56
C MET A 1 18.17 38.80 12.57
N PRO A 2 18.62 37.57 12.32
CA PRO A 2 17.66 36.47 12.33
C PRO A 2 17.25 36.27 13.78
N ALA A 3 15.95 36.23 14.00
CA ALA A 3 15.38 35.75 15.23
C ALA A 3 15.86 34.31 15.37
N THR A 4 16.64 34.04 16.41
CA THR A 4 16.68 32.70 16.99
C THR A 4 15.24 32.33 17.29
N LEU A 5 14.65 31.49 16.44
CA LEU A 5 13.61 30.57 16.86
C LEU A 5 14.25 29.84 18.04
N LEU A 6 13.85 30.22 19.25
CA LEU A 6 13.99 29.32 20.37
C LEU A 6 13.09 28.18 19.93
N ALA A 7 13.65 27.05 19.48
CA ALA A 7 12.96 25.79 19.66
C ALA A 7 12.53 25.83 21.14
N ALA A 8 11.23 25.98 21.36
CA ALA A 8 10.65 25.76 22.66
C ALA A 8 11.00 24.30 22.92
N LEU A 9 12.05 24.08 23.69
CA LEU A 9 12.38 22.75 24.16
C LEU A 9 11.17 22.37 24.98
N ALA A 10 10.25 21.60 24.39
CA ALA A 10 9.08 21.10 25.07
C ALA A 10 9.57 20.47 26.37
N VAL A 11 9.16 21.05 27.51
CA VAL A 11 9.45 20.43 28.81
C VAL A 11 8.36 19.37 29.02
N LEU A 12 8.28 18.42 28.09
CA LEU A 12 7.60 17.15 28.31
C LEU A 12 8.41 16.37 29.34
N LEU A 13 7.70 15.81 30.32
CA LEU A 13 8.31 15.21 31.50
C LEU A 13 8.99 13.89 31.11
N GLY A 14 10.28 13.95 30.78
CA GLY A 14 11.07 12.82 30.30
C GLY A 14 11.39 11.77 31.36
N ALA A 15 11.77 10.58 30.86
CA ALA A 15 12.12 9.40 31.63
C ALA A 15 13.29 9.60 32.62
N PRO A 16 13.31 8.85 33.74
CA PRO A 16 14.11 9.11 34.92
C PRO A 16 15.60 8.76 34.86
N ALA A 17 16.38 9.42 35.74
CA ALA A 17 17.80 9.17 35.94
C ALA A 17 18.10 8.23 37.14
N ALA A 18 18.36 6.95 36.83
CA ALA A 18 19.21 6.00 37.59
C ALA A 18 18.66 5.18 38.80
N LEU A 19 19.31 4.01 38.98
CA LEU A 19 19.15 2.94 39.97
C LEU A 19 18.79 3.35 41.42
N GLY A 20 17.70 2.76 41.94
CA GLY A 20 17.17 2.97 43.30
C GLY A 20 15.76 3.60 43.32
N GLN A 21 15.06 3.47 42.20
CA GLN A 21 13.93 4.31 41.83
C GLN A 21 12.58 3.77 42.31
N VAL A 22 11.61 4.68 42.36
CA VAL A 22 10.19 4.42 42.65
C VAL A 22 9.41 4.79 41.39
N TYR A 23 8.54 3.89 40.95
CA TYR A 23 7.75 4.03 39.72
C TYR A 23 6.26 4.11 40.06
N LEU A 24 5.50 4.80 39.22
CA LEU A 24 4.05 4.59 39.13
C LEU A 24 3.82 3.20 38.54
N ASN A 25 3.03 2.38 39.21
CA ASN A 25 2.88 0.96 38.87
C ASN A 25 1.47 0.59 38.41
N GLU A 26 0.46 1.20 39.04
CA GLU A 26 -0.95 0.92 38.79
C GLU A 26 -1.76 2.15 39.23
N ILE A 27 -2.76 2.55 38.45
CA ILE A 27 -3.61 3.71 38.72
C ILE A 27 -5.05 3.35 38.36
N ARG A 28 -5.97 3.56 39.31
CA ARG A 28 -7.42 3.52 39.07
C ARG A 28 -8.01 4.88 39.37
N ILE A 29 -8.68 5.44 38.37
CA ILE A 29 -9.30 6.76 38.44
C ILE A 29 -10.83 6.67 38.37
N ASP A 30 -11.34 5.59 37.75
CA ASP A 30 -12.77 5.42 37.53
C ASP A 30 -13.18 3.94 37.61
N GLN A 31 -14.48 3.71 37.80
CA GLN A 31 -15.08 2.38 37.83
C GLN A 31 -16.59 2.43 37.57
N PRO A 32 -17.24 1.27 37.30
CA PRO A 32 -18.68 1.24 37.19
C PRO A 32 -19.40 1.80 38.43
N SER A 33 -20.39 2.65 38.17
CA SER A 33 -21.32 3.21 39.15
C SER A 33 -20.77 4.31 40.04
N THR A 34 -20.09 3.98 41.13
CA THR A 34 -19.65 5.00 42.10
C THR A 34 -18.20 4.77 42.39
N ASP A 35 -17.45 5.83 42.19
CA ASP A 35 -16.02 5.97 42.34
C ASP A 35 -15.73 5.83 43.84
N THR A 36 -15.38 4.61 44.23
CA THR A 36 -15.05 4.27 45.62
C THR A 36 -13.72 3.58 45.75
N ASP A 37 -13.06 3.26 44.65
CA ASP A 37 -11.85 2.45 44.64
C ASP A 37 -10.73 3.14 43.86
N GLU A 38 -10.66 4.47 43.92
CA GLU A 38 -9.55 5.22 43.34
C GLU A 38 -8.28 4.95 44.15
N TYR A 39 -7.20 4.67 43.42
CA TYR A 39 -5.87 4.48 44.01
C TYR A 39 -4.78 4.78 43.00
N PHE A 40 -3.58 4.99 43.52
CA PHE A 40 -2.36 4.78 42.78
C PHE A 40 -1.43 3.89 43.59
N GLU A 41 -0.66 3.08 42.90
CA GLU A 41 0.34 2.20 43.45
C GLU A 41 1.73 2.62 43.01
N LEU A 42 2.67 2.61 43.95
CA LEU A 42 4.08 2.79 43.66
C LEU A 42 4.84 1.49 43.85
N SER A 43 5.68 1.13 42.87
CA SER A 43 6.62 0.01 43.01
C SER A 43 8.04 0.53 43.28
N GLY A 44 8.81 -0.21 44.06
CA GLY A 44 10.21 0.15 44.32
C GLY A 44 10.93 -0.74 45.31
N PRO A 45 12.21 -0.44 45.62
CA PRO A 45 12.98 -1.22 46.58
C PRO A 45 12.34 -1.21 47.98
N PRO A 46 12.16 -2.38 48.64
CA PRO A 46 11.63 -2.44 49.99
C PRO A 46 12.39 -1.57 50.99
N GLY A 47 11.67 -0.70 51.69
CA GLY A 47 12.20 0.26 52.66
C GLY A 47 12.76 1.55 52.05
N GLN A 48 12.61 1.77 50.74
CA GLN A 48 12.97 3.04 50.10
C GLN A 48 12.14 4.18 50.70
N SER A 49 12.82 5.24 51.17
CA SER A 49 12.18 6.41 51.77
C SER A 49 11.49 7.25 50.69
N LEU A 50 10.31 7.79 51.02
CA LEU A 50 9.56 8.73 50.18
C LEU A 50 9.57 10.17 50.72
N ASP A 51 10.49 10.46 51.64
CA ASP A 51 10.68 11.82 52.17
C ASP A 51 10.96 12.83 51.04
N GLY A 52 10.05 13.80 50.88
CA GLY A 52 10.14 14.85 49.86
C GLY A 52 9.65 14.42 48.47
N VAL A 53 9.03 13.24 48.35
CA VAL A 53 8.33 12.77 47.15
C VAL A 53 6.86 13.20 47.21
N THR A 54 6.35 13.68 46.09
CA THR A 54 4.96 14.11 45.92
C THR A 54 4.41 13.55 44.61
N LEU A 55 3.21 12.98 44.65
CA LEU A 55 2.40 12.81 43.44
C LEU A 55 1.59 14.09 43.23
N PHE A 56 1.59 14.64 42.03
CA PHE A 56 0.62 15.64 41.62
C PHE A 56 0.04 15.29 40.25
N VAL A 57 -1.20 15.72 40.01
CA VAL A 57 -1.93 15.46 38.76
C VAL A 57 -2.18 16.80 38.08
N ILE A 58 -1.90 16.85 36.78
CA ILE A 58 -2.16 17.98 35.89
C ILE A 58 -3.35 17.60 35.01
N GLY A 59 -4.37 18.43 34.94
CA GLY A 59 -5.56 18.25 34.09
C GLY A 59 -6.06 19.59 33.58
N ASP A 60 -7.35 19.69 33.29
CA ASP A 60 -8.01 20.91 32.84
C ASP A 60 -8.77 21.61 33.98
N GLY A 61 -8.19 22.70 34.46
CA GLY A 61 -8.84 23.52 35.46
C GLY A 61 -9.83 24.49 34.83
N SER A 62 -10.50 25.28 35.66
CA SER A 62 -11.35 26.40 35.21
C SER A 62 -10.63 27.46 34.34
N GLY A 63 -9.29 27.37 34.25
CA GLY A 63 -8.42 28.25 33.46
C GLY A 63 -8.09 27.73 32.06
N GLY A 64 -8.34 26.44 31.79
CA GLY A 64 -7.74 25.72 30.66
C GLY A 64 -6.85 24.58 31.16
N SER A 65 -6.10 23.99 30.25
CA SER A 65 -5.20 22.87 30.53
C SER A 65 -4.00 23.28 31.40
N GLY A 66 -3.30 22.31 31.99
CA GLY A 66 -2.07 22.57 32.75
C GLY A 66 -2.29 22.91 34.22
N VAL A 67 -3.50 22.75 34.74
CA VAL A 67 -3.83 23.06 36.13
C VAL A 67 -3.54 21.86 37.02
N ILE A 68 -2.90 22.09 38.17
CA ILE A 68 -2.68 21.05 39.18
C ILE A 68 -3.98 20.78 39.95
N GLU A 69 -4.43 19.53 40.00
CA GLU A 69 -5.77 19.20 40.50
C GLU A 69 -5.73 18.35 41.77
N ALA A 70 -4.77 17.43 41.82
CA ALA A 70 -4.48 16.60 42.97
C ALA A 70 -3.02 16.75 43.41
N VAL A 71 -2.78 16.75 44.72
CA VAL A 71 -1.43 16.75 45.31
C VAL A 71 -1.44 15.82 46.53
N VAL A 72 -0.54 14.84 46.51
CA VAL A 72 -0.35 13.86 47.60
C VAL A 72 1.11 13.88 48.03
N ASP A 73 1.38 14.43 49.22
CA ASP A 73 2.71 14.44 49.86
C ASP A 73 2.97 13.08 50.52
N LEU A 74 4.02 12.39 50.08
CA LEU A 74 4.41 11.06 50.55
C LEU A 74 5.51 11.11 51.62
N SER A 75 5.86 12.30 52.10
CA SER A 75 6.87 12.48 53.14
C SER A 75 6.51 11.74 54.43
N GLY A 76 7.47 10.99 54.97
CA GLY A 76 7.29 10.16 56.16
C GLY A 76 6.84 8.72 55.88
N TYR A 77 6.57 8.37 54.63
CA TYR A 77 6.30 7.00 54.20
C TYR A 77 7.53 6.35 53.54
N SER A 78 7.44 5.04 53.32
CA SER A 78 8.47 4.24 52.68
C SER A 78 7.83 3.07 51.96
N ILE A 79 8.43 2.61 50.85
CA ILE A 79 7.99 1.41 50.15
C ILE A 79 7.94 0.21 51.14
N PRO A 80 6.80 -0.49 51.26
CA PRO A 80 6.64 -1.65 52.14
C PRO A 80 7.52 -2.86 51.76
N THR A 81 7.42 -3.94 52.53
CA THR A 81 8.34 -5.08 52.42
C THR A 81 8.10 -5.99 51.21
N ASP A 82 6.88 -5.97 50.68
CA ASP A 82 6.47 -6.62 49.43
C ASP A 82 6.91 -5.83 48.19
N GLY A 83 7.23 -4.54 48.34
CA GLY A 83 7.75 -3.70 47.26
C GLY A 83 6.73 -2.73 46.67
N PHE A 84 5.50 -2.70 47.20
CA PHE A 84 4.39 -1.93 46.65
C PHE A 84 3.79 -1.04 47.73
N LEU A 85 3.72 0.27 47.50
CA LEU A 85 3.00 1.20 48.35
C LEU A 85 1.64 1.51 47.71
N LEU A 86 0.57 1.07 48.36
CA LEU A 86 -0.78 1.37 47.91
C LEU A 86 -1.30 2.65 48.58
N VAL A 87 -1.61 3.67 47.77
CA VAL A 87 -2.24 4.91 48.22
C VAL A 87 -3.64 4.99 47.64
N GLY A 88 -4.66 5.00 48.51
CA GLY A 88 -6.06 4.95 48.10
C GLY A 88 -6.94 5.80 48.99
N GLU A 89 -8.20 5.97 48.57
CA GLU A 89 -9.20 6.66 49.37
C GLU A 89 -9.69 5.83 50.56
N ASP A 90 -10.35 6.48 51.54
CA ASP A 90 -10.91 5.78 52.70
C ASP A 90 -12.17 4.95 52.36
N THR A 91 -12.71 5.18 51.17
CA THR A 91 -13.83 4.48 50.53
C THR A 91 -13.43 3.16 49.88
N MET A 92 -12.13 2.94 49.61
CA MET A 92 -11.59 1.79 48.90
C MET A 92 -12.06 0.46 49.52
N THR A 93 -12.55 -0.43 48.65
CA THR A 93 -13.16 -1.71 49.01
C THR A 93 -12.41 -2.92 48.47
N ILE A 94 -11.67 -2.77 47.37
CA ILE A 94 -10.92 -3.87 46.71
C ILE A 94 -9.62 -4.23 47.44
N ALA A 95 -9.00 -3.30 48.17
CA ALA A 95 -7.86 -3.55 49.06
C ALA A 95 -7.84 -2.58 50.25
N ALA A 96 -6.93 -2.81 51.19
CA ALA A 96 -6.68 -1.89 52.29
C ALA A 96 -5.43 -1.06 51.97
N PRO A 97 -5.54 0.26 51.79
CA PRO A 97 -4.39 1.09 51.43
C PRO A 97 -3.39 1.20 52.58
N ASP A 98 -2.10 1.29 52.24
CA ASP A 98 -1.04 1.61 53.19
C ASP A 98 -1.12 3.07 53.63
N VAL A 99 -1.51 3.94 52.70
CA VAL A 99 -1.72 5.37 52.92
C VAL A 99 -3.12 5.75 52.47
N VAL A 100 -3.91 6.27 53.41
CA VAL A 100 -5.22 6.85 53.10
C VAL A 100 -5.01 8.32 52.72
N ALA A 101 -5.33 8.66 51.48
CA ALA A 101 -5.27 10.01 50.93
C ALA A 101 -6.62 10.38 50.28
N ASN A 102 -6.85 11.67 50.09
CA ASN A 102 -8.00 12.15 49.34
C ASN A 102 -7.48 12.49 47.94
N LEU A 103 -7.79 11.65 46.97
CA LEU A 103 -7.16 11.68 45.64
C LEU A 103 -7.86 12.71 44.77
N ASN A 104 -9.20 12.77 44.78
CA ASN A 104 -9.98 13.60 43.86
C ASN A 104 -9.47 13.45 42.40
N PHE A 105 -9.18 12.22 41.97
CA PHE A 105 -8.85 12.01 40.56
C PHE A 105 -10.07 12.34 39.71
N GLU A 106 -9.81 12.96 38.57
CA GLU A 106 -10.82 13.25 37.58
C GLU A 106 -11.01 12.05 36.66
N ASN A 107 -12.23 11.95 36.10
CA ASN A 107 -12.71 10.83 35.30
C ASN A 107 -13.04 11.28 33.85
N SER A 108 -12.63 12.50 33.48
CA SER A 108 -12.97 13.22 32.26
C SER A 108 -11.66 13.78 31.69
N ASP A 109 -11.52 13.81 30.37
CA ASP A 109 -10.46 14.52 29.68
C ASP A 109 -9.05 13.95 29.94
N ASN A 110 -8.04 14.58 29.33
CA ASN A 110 -6.65 14.15 29.44
C ASN A 110 -6.04 14.55 30.80
N VAL A 111 -5.40 13.61 31.49
CA VAL A 111 -4.78 13.86 32.80
C VAL A 111 -3.37 13.30 32.89
N THR A 112 -2.44 14.09 33.41
CA THR A 112 -1.04 13.71 33.60
C THR A 112 -0.69 13.52 35.06
N TYR A 113 -0.32 12.29 35.43
CA TYR A 113 0.17 11.91 36.74
C TYR A 113 1.68 12.09 36.82
N VAL A 114 2.16 12.85 37.80
CA VAL A 114 3.58 13.16 37.95
C VAL A 114 4.06 12.83 39.36
N LEU A 115 5.00 11.90 39.46
CA LEU A 115 5.73 11.59 40.67
C LEU A 115 7.05 12.37 40.67
N ALA A 116 7.27 13.24 41.65
CA ALA A 116 8.44 14.11 41.66
C ALA A 116 8.99 14.37 43.07
N THR A 117 10.22 14.88 43.14
CA THR A 117 10.83 15.36 44.39
C THR A 117 10.89 16.88 44.44
N GLY A 118 10.87 17.43 45.66
CA GLY A 118 11.06 18.87 45.87
C GLY A 118 9.94 19.74 45.31
N PHE A 119 8.73 19.18 45.17
CA PHE A 119 7.55 19.88 44.71
C PHE A 119 7.23 21.09 45.61
N THR A 120 6.91 22.22 44.97
CA THR A 120 6.61 23.49 45.64
C THR A 120 5.30 24.14 45.21
N GLY A 121 4.54 23.49 44.30
CA GLY A 121 3.23 23.94 43.86
C GLY A 121 2.10 23.56 44.82
N ALA A 122 0.87 23.81 44.39
CA ALA A 122 -0.37 23.48 45.09
C ALA A 122 -1.53 23.25 44.11
N ASN A 123 -2.62 22.61 44.57
CA ASN A 123 -3.84 22.48 43.77
C ASN A 123 -4.35 23.87 43.33
N GLY A 124 -4.70 23.97 42.05
CA GLY A 124 -5.15 25.17 41.36
C GLY A 124 -4.04 26.06 40.81
N ASP A 125 -2.77 25.70 41.00
CA ASP A 125 -1.67 26.34 40.28
C ASP A 125 -1.72 25.90 38.80
N ASP A 126 -1.61 26.87 37.90
CA ASP A 126 -1.64 26.70 36.45
C ASP A 126 -0.21 26.72 35.90
N LEU A 127 0.19 25.63 35.26
CA LEU A 127 1.53 25.37 34.77
C LEU A 127 1.69 25.63 33.26
N ASP A 128 0.62 25.84 32.52
CA ASP A 128 0.55 26.11 31.08
C ASP A 128 -0.38 27.31 30.87
N THR A 129 0.13 28.51 31.15
CA THR A 129 -0.73 29.69 31.29
C THR A 129 -1.21 30.28 29.97
N ASN A 130 -0.74 29.71 28.86
CA ASN A 130 -1.07 30.08 27.50
C ASN A 130 -1.81 28.97 26.73
N ASP A 131 -2.10 27.84 27.37
CA ASP A 131 -2.85 26.71 26.81
C ASP A 131 -2.27 26.24 25.47
N ASP A 132 -0.94 26.20 25.35
CA ASP A 132 -0.25 25.75 24.12
C ASP A 132 0.25 24.31 24.20
N CYS A 133 -0.22 23.57 25.22
CA CYS A 133 0.18 22.21 25.55
C CYS A 133 1.67 22.07 25.87
N VAL A 134 2.35 23.17 26.21
CA VAL A 134 3.73 23.19 26.68
C VAL A 134 3.81 23.85 28.05
N LEU A 135 4.30 23.11 29.05
CA LEU A 135 4.43 23.65 30.41
C LEU A 135 5.36 24.87 30.46
N ASP A 136 4.81 26.02 30.87
CA ASP A 136 5.53 27.26 31.16
C ASP A 136 6.43 27.15 32.39
N SER A 137 5.99 26.34 33.37
CA SER A 137 6.67 26.21 34.65
C SER A 137 6.48 24.84 35.28
N LEU A 138 7.53 24.33 35.90
CA LEU A 138 7.50 23.05 36.61
C LEU A 138 8.07 23.21 38.02
N PRO A 139 7.23 23.20 39.08
CA PRO A 139 7.66 23.56 40.44
C PRO A 139 8.31 22.38 41.20
N VAL A 140 9.14 21.57 40.53
CA VAL A 140 9.80 20.38 41.09
C VAL A 140 11.33 20.49 41.02
N ALA A 141 12.02 19.68 41.82
CA ALA A 141 13.47 19.55 41.71
C ALA A 141 13.89 18.46 40.70
N GLU A 142 13.15 17.36 40.65
CA GLU A 142 13.40 16.20 39.79
C GLU A 142 12.09 15.41 39.61
N ILE A 143 11.80 14.99 38.38
CA ILE A 143 10.70 14.07 38.06
C ILE A 143 11.23 12.65 38.26
N LEU A 144 10.48 11.83 38.98
CA LEU A 144 10.78 10.42 39.19
C LEU A 144 10.04 9.56 38.17
N ASP A 145 8.76 9.83 37.91
CA ASP A 145 7.98 9.10 36.92
C ASP A 145 6.79 9.94 36.49
N ALA A 146 6.29 9.73 35.27
CA ALA A 146 5.09 10.41 34.80
C ALA A 146 4.37 9.57 33.75
N VAL A 147 3.05 9.66 33.74
CA VAL A 147 2.17 9.03 32.74
C VAL A 147 0.95 9.90 32.50
N SER A 148 0.54 10.03 31.24
CA SER A 148 -0.69 10.68 30.81
C SER A 148 -1.73 9.61 30.51
N LEU A 149 -2.93 9.75 31.07
CA LEU A 149 -4.09 8.98 30.65
C LEU A 149 -4.87 9.84 29.67
N VAL A 150 -5.07 9.31 28.47
CA VAL A 150 -5.46 10.09 27.30
C VAL A 150 -6.83 9.62 26.81
N GLU A 151 -7.77 10.54 26.66
CA GLU A 151 -9.05 10.40 25.94
C GLU A 151 -8.93 10.92 24.49
N ASP A 152 -8.29 12.08 24.29
CA ASP A 152 -8.03 12.67 22.98
C ASP A 152 -6.51 12.78 22.73
N PRO A 153 -5.92 11.87 21.95
CA PRO A 153 -4.48 11.86 21.73
C PRO A 153 -3.96 13.08 20.95
N LEU A 154 -4.83 13.77 20.21
CA LEU A 154 -4.45 14.99 19.49
C LEU A 154 -4.48 16.25 20.37
N GLY A 155 -4.94 16.13 21.62
CA GLY A 155 -5.09 17.24 22.56
C GLY A 155 -5.93 18.41 22.02
N GLN A 156 -6.84 18.16 21.07
CA GLN A 156 -7.53 19.24 20.36
C GLN A 156 -8.69 19.79 21.19
N GLY A 157 -8.69 21.10 21.40
CA GLY A 157 -9.77 21.79 22.11
C GLY A 157 -9.47 22.17 23.55
N GLY A 158 -8.22 21.98 24.00
CA GLY A 158 -7.76 22.38 25.33
C GLY A 158 -7.65 21.23 26.33
N ASP A 159 -7.60 19.98 25.85
CA ASP A 159 -7.31 18.77 26.64
C ASP A 159 -5.85 18.35 26.43
N CYS A 160 -4.92 19.16 26.89
CA CYS A 160 -3.50 18.86 26.77
C CYS A 160 -3.08 17.74 27.73
N TYR A 161 -2.00 17.06 27.39
CA TYR A 161 -1.28 16.17 28.29
C TYR A 161 0.22 16.46 28.23
N TYR A 162 0.93 16.11 29.30
CA TYR A 162 2.26 16.68 29.58
C TYR A 162 3.35 15.64 29.90
N ALA A 163 3.06 14.35 29.75
CA ALA A 163 4.05 13.27 29.84
C ALA A 163 4.11 12.47 28.54
N TYR A 164 5.34 12.06 28.17
CA TYR A 164 5.60 11.22 27.00
C TYR A 164 4.95 9.84 27.11
N SER A 165 4.97 9.23 28.30
CA SER A 165 4.29 7.96 28.52
C SER A 165 2.79 8.22 28.50
N THR A 166 2.10 7.78 27.46
CA THR A 166 0.66 7.91 27.29
C THR A 166 -0.01 6.55 27.42
N VAL A 167 -1.26 6.52 27.88
CA VAL A 167 -2.10 5.33 27.90
C VAL A 167 -3.51 5.72 27.51
N GLY A 168 -4.08 5.03 26.53
CA GLY A 168 -5.39 5.34 25.97
C GLY A 168 -5.30 5.90 24.53
N PRO A 169 -6.44 6.22 23.93
CA PRO A 169 -7.79 6.14 24.52
C PRO A 169 -8.31 4.71 24.73
N ASP A 170 -9.13 4.51 25.75
CA ASP A 170 -9.98 3.32 25.88
C ASP A 170 -11.28 3.55 25.10
N GLY A 171 -11.19 3.36 23.78
CA GLY A 171 -12.25 3.69 22.84
C GLY A 171 -12.42 5.20 22.67
N SER A 172 -13.35 5.79 23.43
CA SER A 172 -13.62 7.25 23.40
C SER A 172 -13.61 7.83 24.80
N TYR A 173 -12.82 7.24 25.69
CA TYR A 173 -12.76 7.60 27.10
C TYR A 173 -11.30 7.54 27.55
N VAL A 174 -10.98 8.36 28.56
CA VAL A 174 -9.76 8.18 29.34
C VAL A 174 -9.80 6.79 30.03
N PRO A 175 -8.69 6.02 30.03
CA PRO A 175 -8.66 4.73 30.71
C PRO A 175 -8.98 4.85 32.20
N GLY A 176 -10.02 4.15 32.67
CA GLY A 176 -10.41 4.14 34.08
C GLY A 176 -9.42 3.40 34.99
N HIS A 177 -8.62 2.50 34.41
CA HIS A 177 -7.63 1.69 35.10
C HIS A 177 -6.45 1.39 34.17
N VAL A 178 -5.23 1.65 34.65
CA VAL A 178 -3.98 1.33 33.96
C VAL A 178 -2.97 0.69 34.89
N LEU A 179 -2.08 -0.12 34.33
CA LEU A 179 -1.06 -0.85 35.06
C LEU A 179 0.19 -1.07 34.20
N ARG A 180 1.35 -1.28 34.83
CA ARG A 180 2.58 -1.65 34.13
C ARG A 180 2.75 -3.16 34.01
N CYS A 181 3.17 -3.60 32.83
CA CYS A 181 3.42 -5.00 32.49
C CYS A 181 4.83 -5.15 31.88
N PRO A 182 5.81 -5.72 32.61
CA PRO A 182 5.78 -6.07 34.04
C PRO A 182 5.85 -4.84 34.96
N ASP A 183 5.76 -5.05 36.28
CA ASP A 183 5.88 -4.00 37.30
C ASP A 183 7.17 -3.15 37.14
N GLY A 184 7.09 -1.87 37.49
CA GLY A 184 8.26 -0.97 37.55
C GLY A 184 8.47 -0.18 36.27
N ASP A 185 9.32 -0.65 35.37
CA ASP A 185 9.67 0.03 34.12
C ASP A 185 9.06 -0.63 32.87
N GLY A 186 8.13 -1.57 33.05
CA GLY A 186 7.43 -2.22 31.92
C GLY A 186 6.45 -1.29 31.19
N LEU A 187 5.89 -1.83 30.10
CA LEU A 187 4.91 -1.18 29.24
C LEU A 187 3.66 -0.84 30.04
N TRP A 188 3.09 0.34 29.78
CA TRP A 188 1.76 0.64 30.29
C TRP A 188 0.71 -0.13 29.53
N ALA A 189 -0.33 -0.54 30.25
CA ALA A 189 -1.43 -1.30 29.72
C ALA A 189 -2.76 -0.82 30.32
N ILE A 190 -3.82 -0.89 29.52
CA ILE A 190 -5.19 -0.64 29.98
C ILE A 190 -5.69 -1.89 30.71
N GLY A 191 -6.10 -1.73 31.96
CA GLY A 191 -6.74 -2.77 32.74
C GLY A 191 -8.26 -2.74 32.55
N GLU A 192 -8.96 -3.75 33.08
CA GLU A 192 -10.41 -3.79 32.98
C GLU A 192 -11.07 -2.65 33.77
N PHE A 193 -12.06 -2.02 33.15
CA PHE A 193 -12.83 -0.93 33.76
C PHE A 193 -13.54 -1.37 35.06
N ASP A 194 -14.13 -2.57 35.09
CA ASP A 194 -14.80 -3.12 36.27
C ASP A 194 -13.79 -3.83 37.21
N PRO A 195 -13.57 -3.33 38.45
CA PRO A 195 -12.67 -4.00 39.40
C PRO A 195 -13.08 -5.45 39.72
N ALA A 196 -14.35 -5.80 39.52
CA ALA A 196 -14.84 -7.16 39.71
C ALA A 196 -14.36 -8.16 38.63
N ALA A 197 -13.83 -7.66 37.50
CA ALA A 197 -13.22 -8.48 36.46
C ALA A 197 -11.89 -9.11 36.92
N GLY A 198 -11.19 -8.45 37.84
CA GLY A 198 -10.06 -9.03 38.58
C GLY A 198 -8.70 -8.89 37.91
N THR A 199 -8.51 -7.88 37.04
CA THR A 199 -7.19 -7.48 36.54
C THR A 199 -6.43 -6.61 37.54
N ASP A 200 -7.14 -5.97 38.48
CA ASP A 200 -6.57 -5.13 39.53
C ASP A 200 -5.69 -5.93 40.49
N THR A 201 -4.53 -5.37 40.82
CA THR A 201 -3.59 -5.92 41.78
C THR A 201 -3.16 -4.95 42.89
N PRO A 202 -4.07 -4.15 43.50
CA PRO A 202 -3.69 -3.13 44.47
C PRO A 202 -2.98 -3.72 45.70
N GLY A 203 -1.75 -3.25 45.92
CA GLY A 203 -0.83 -3.73 46.95
C GLY A 203 -0.08 -5.01 46.57
N ALA A 204 -0.01 -5.36 45.28
CA ALA A 204 0.56 -6.59 44.78
C ALA A 204 1.15 -6.41 43.37
N SER A 205 1.85 -7.45 42.90
CA SER A 205 2.51 -7.45 41.59
C SER A 205 1.53 -7.74 40.45
N ASN A 206 1.66 -6.98 39.36
CA ASN A 206 0.91 -7.11 38.10
C ASN A 206 1.32 -8.37 37.31
N ALA A 207 2.43 -9.01 37.67
CA ALA A 207 3.09 -10.07 36.90
C ALA A 207 2.23 -11.29 36.52
N ALA A 208 1.12 -11.54 37.21
CA ALA A 208 0.26 -12.71 37.00
C ALA A 208 -1.03 -12.39 36.21
N VAL A 209 -1.26 -11.13 35.86
CA VAL A 209 -2.42 -10.70 35.07
C VAL A 209 -2.19 -11.07 33.60
N ASP A 210 -3.24 -11.52 32.92
CA ASP A 210 -3.30 -11.81 31.48
C ASP A 210 -4.45 -10.92 30.97
N LEU A 211 -4.09 -9.84 30.29
CA LEU A 211 -4.96 -8.69 30.03
C LEU A 211 -5.76 -8.86 28.73
N ASP A 212 -5.16 -9.45 27.70
CA ASP A 212 -5.78 -9.65 26.40
C ASP A 212 -6.33 -11.08 26.18
N GLY A 213 -6.01 -12.01 27.08
CA GLY A 213 -6.50 -13.39 27.07
C GLY A 213 -5.76 -14.32 26.10
N ASP A 214 -4.56 -13.94 25.65
CA ASP A 214 -3.72 -14.73 24.74
C ASP A 214 -3.09 -15.96 25.44
N GLY A 215 -3.15 -15.99 26.78
CA GLY A 215 -2.66 -17.06 27.64
C GLY A 215 -1.26 -16.81 28.21
N LEU A 216 -0.71 -15.61 28.04
CA LEU A 216 0.53 -15.11 28.60
C LEU A 216 0.22 -14.08 29.68
N THR A 217 0.97 -14.14 30.77
CA THR A 217 0.84 -13.14 31.83
C THR A 217 1.73 -11.93 31.52
N CYS A 218 1.48 -10.78 32.13
CA CYS A 218 2.31 -9.57 32.04
C CYS A 218 3.82 -9.80 32.31
N ALA A 219 4.22 -10.85 33.03
CA ALA A 219 5.64 -11.21 33.18
C ALA A 219 6.26 -11.91 31.95
N GLN A 220 5.46 -12.26 30.96
CA GLN A 220 5.81 -13.07 29.79
C GLN A 220 5.41 -12.40 28.48
N ASP A 221 4.44 -11.50 28.53
CA ASP A 221 3.79 -10.87 27.39
C ASP A 221 4.47 -9.54 27.04
N ASN A 222 4.90 -9.41 25.78
CA ASN A 222 5.49 -8.22 25.19
C ASN A 222 4.48 -7.29 24.52
N CYS A 223 3.20 -7.65 24.47
CA CYS A 223 2.11 -6.77 24.06
C CYS A 223 0.87 -6.92 24.95
N PRO A 224 0.90 -6.37 26.18
CA PRO A 224 -0.10 -6.62 27.22
C PRO A 224 -1.57 -6.30 26.85
N ASN A 225 -1.85 -5.56 25.78
CA ASN A 225 -3.21 -5.27 25.34
C ASN A 225 -3.53 -5.81 23.93
N VAL A 226 -2.65 -6.61 23.31
CA VAL A 226 -2.80 -7.08 21.92
C VAL A 226 -2.51 -8.58 21.83
N ASP A 227 -3.56 -9.40 21.60
CA ASP A 227 -3.49 -10.86 21.52
C ASP A 227 -2.41 -11.33 20.54
N ASN A 228 -1.22 -11.66 21.08
CA ASN A 228 -0.04 -12.07 20.32
C ASN A 228 0.67 -13.29 20.94
N PRO A 229 0.04 -14.49 20.92
CA PRO A 229 0.60 -15.69 21.56
C PRO A 229 1.94 -16.15 20.98
N GLY A 230 2.30 -15.62 19.80
CA GLY A 230 3.56 -15.85 19.09
C GLY A 230 4.73 -15.05 19.65
N GLN A 231 4.46 -13.92 20.32
CA GLN A 231 5.45 -13.03 20.92
C GLN A 231 6.56 -12.68 19.93
N GLU A 232 6.19 -12.45 18.68
CA GLU A 232 7.11 -11.96 17.67
C GLU A 232 7.68 -10.60 18.09
N ASN A 233 9.00 -10.47 17.96
CA ASN A 233 9.74 -9.23 18.09
C ASN A 233 10.91 -9.35 17.09
N THR A 234 10.67 -8.89 15.86
CA THR A 234 11.46 -9.10 14.65
C THR A 234 11.60 -7.80 13.85
N GLY A 235 12.62 -7.02 14.14
CA GLY A 235 12.92 -5.83 13.31
C GLY A 235 14.11 -5.02 13.77
N GLU A 236 14.55 -5.25 15.01
CA GLU A 236 15.68 -4.57 15.63
C GLU A 236 17.01 -5.18 15.16
N ILE A 237 17.39 -4.84 13.93
CA ILE A 237 18.62 -5.33 13.30
C ILE A 237 19.83 -4.45 13.61
N ASP A 238 19.67 -3.32 14.31
CA ASP A 238 20.79 -2.40 14.53
C ASP A 238 21.60 -2.70 15.81
N ALA A 239 22.88 -2.95 15.58
CA ALA A 239 23.99 -2.79 16.52
C ALA A 239 24.02 -3.54 17.87
N GLY A 240 23.47 -4.76 18.00
CA GLY A 240 23.95 -5.71 19.02
C GLY A 240 23.76 -5.28 20.49
N ASN A 241 22.72 -4.49 20.76
CA ASN A 241 22.16 -4.27 22.09
C ASN A 241 20.72 -4.84 22.12
N SER A 242 20.17 -5.01 23.32
CA SER A 242 18.89 -5.65 23.62
C SER A 242 17.76 -5.22 22.69
N ALA A 243 16.98 -6.21 22.24
CA ALA A 243 15.63 -5.97 21.81
C ALA A 243 14.85 -5.23 22.91
N ASP A 244 14.00 -4.31 22.52
CA ASP A 244 13.11 -3.58 23.40
C ASP A 244 12.02 -4.53 23.98
N SER A 245 11.26 -4.04 24.95
CA SER A 245 10.24 -4.85 25.62
C SER A 245 8.92 -4.97 24.86
N ALA A 246 8.70 -4.21 23.78
CA ALA A 246 7.51 -4.29 22.96
C ALA A 246 7.62 -5.41 21.93
N GLY A 247 6.49 -6.04 21.59
CA GLY A 247 6.42 -7.00 20.49
C GLY A 247 5.99 -6.34 19.20
N ASP A 248 6.31 -6.94 18.05
CA ASP A 248 5.98 -6.40 16.71
C ASP A 248 4.49 -6.05 16.55
N ALA A 249 3.61 -6.67 17.34
CA ALA A 249 2.16 -6.45 17.30
C ALA A 249 1.71 -5.13 17.94
N CYS A 250 2.54 -4.54 18.80
CA CYS A 250 2.27 -3.32 19.55
C CYS A 250 3.45 -2.34 19.53
N ASP A 251 4.47 -2.62 18.70
CA ASP A 251 5.65 -1.80 18.53
C ASP A 251 5.42 -0.76 17.42
N ASN A 252 5.34 0.51 17.80
CA ASN A 252 5.18 1.65 16.89
C ASN A 252 6.53 2.10 16.28
N CYS A 253 7.67 1.51 16.67
CA CYS A 253 8.94 1.63 15.97
C CYS A 253 9.67 0.28 15.81
N PRO A 254 9.18 -0.65 14.97
CA PRO A 254 9.73 -2.02 14.85
C PRO A 254 11.23 -2.17 14.55
N THR A 255 11.88 -1.09 14.09
CA THR A 255 13.30 -1.10 13.69
C THR A 255 14.22 -0.32 14.63
N ILE A 256 13.65 0.37 15.63
CA ILE A 256 14.35 1.28 16.54
C ILE A 256 13.89 0.98 17.97
N GLU A 257 14.83 0.70 18.88
CA GLU A 257 14.52 0.45 20.29
C GLU A 257 13.78 1.63 20.92
N ASN A 258 12.50 1.46 21.28
CA ASN A 258 11.70 2.48 21.94
C ASN A 258 10.77 1.85 22.99
N ASN A 259 11.37 1.20 24.02
CA ASN A 259 10.69 0.49 25.11
C ASN A 259 9.46 1.18 25.76
N HIS A 260 9.28 2.49 25.60
CA HIS A 260 8.16 3.23 26.16
C HIS A 260 7.02 3.51 25.17
N GLN A 261 7.21 3.24 23.88
CA GLN A 261 6.18 3.29 22.85
C GLN A 261 5.45 4.65 22.82
N TRP A 262 6.23 5.73 22.97
CA TRP A 262 5.72 7.10 22.91
C TRP A 262 5.28 7.42 21.48
N ASP A 263 4.18 8.14 21.33
CA ASP A 263 3.54 8.54 20.06
C ASP A 263 2.66 9.75 20.36
N PHE A 264 3.21 10.96 20.21
CA PHE A 264 2.60 12.20 20.69
C PHE A 264 1.50 12.73 19.75
N ASP A 265 1.58 12.48 18.45
CA ASP A 265 0.53 12.88 17.52
C ASP A 265 -0.41 11.73 17.13
N ALA A 266 -0.17 10.52 17.64
CA ALA A 266 -0.97 9.32 17.41
C ALA A 266 -1.10 8.95 15.94
N ASP A 267 -0.05 9.14 15.17
CA ASP A 267 0.02 8.73 13.77
C ASP A 267 0.44 7.26 13.58
N GLY A 268 0.87 6.62 14.66
CA GLY A 268 1.29 5.22 14.69
C GLY A 268 2.79 5.01 14.55
N TYR A 269 3.59 6.08 14.51
CA TYR A 269 5.04 6.04 14.55
C TYR A 269 5.54 6.63 15.87
N GLY A 270 6.51 5.93 16.47
CA GLY A 270 6.99 6.34 17.78
C GLY A 270 7.96 7.53 17.77
N ASP A 271 7.74 8.46 18.70
CA ASP A 271 8.63 9.59 18.98
C ASP A 271 10.00 9.08 19.45
N SER A 272 11.05 9.92 19.37
CA SER A 272 12.27 9.58 20.10
C SER A 272 13.09 10.74 20.68
N PHE A 273 13.87 10.38 21.70
CA PHE A 273 15.01 11.16 22.20
C PHE A 273 16.34 10.74 21.51
N ALA A 274 16.36 9.71 20.63
CA ALA A 274 17.59 9.01 20.22
C ALA A 274 17.65 8.52 18.74
N GLY A 275 16.77 9.02 17.88
CA GLY A 275 16.61 8.62 16.47
C GLY A 275 15.22 8.02 16.31
N ALA A 276 14.27 8.80 15.78
CA ALA A 276 12.85 8.46 15.77
C ALA A 276 12.55 7.63 14.53
N CYS A 277 11.52 6.77 14.63
CA CYS A 277 10.93 6.23 13.42
C CYS A 277 9.90 7.21 12.85
N ASP A 278 9.29 8.06 13.70
CA ASP A 278 8.61 9.31 13.35
C ASP A 278 9.61 10.32 12.76
N ASN A 279 9.36 10.83 11.55
CA ASN A 279 10.20 11.86 10.92
C ASN A 279 9.65 13.29 11.11
N CYS A 280 8.50 13.43 11.79
CA CYS A 280 7.83 14.70 12.09
C CYS A 280 7.20 14.74 13.49
N ASP A 281 8.02 14.50 14.53
CA ASP A 281 7.65 14.56 15.95
C ASP A 281 6.53 15.59 16.26
N GLY A 282 5.32 15.10 16.55
CA GLY A 282 4.17 15.88 16.99
C GLY A 282 3.36 16.55 15.89
N ILE A 283 3.60 16.19 14.62
CA ILE A 283 2.79 16.53 13.46
C ILE A 283 2.34 15.24 12.80
N TYR A 284 1.08 14.86 13.04
CA TYR A 284 0.45 13.66 12.47
C TYR A 284 0.74 13.49 10.97
N ASN A 285 1.57 12.50 10.62
CA ASN A 285 1.97 12.21 9.24
C ASN A 285 2.18 10.70 9.01
N PRO A 286 1.11 9.87 9.12
CA PRO A 286 1.20 8.40 9.08
C PRO A 286 1.74 7.82 7.77
N GLY A 287 1.91 8.65 6.74
CA GLY A 287 2.55 8.25 5.48
C GLY A 287 4.09 8.33 5.52
N GLN A 288 4.64 9.12 6.44
CA GLN A 288 6.08 9.27 6.67
C GLN A 288 6.85 9.59 5.40
N GLU A 289 6.21 10.35 4.51
CA GLU A 289 6.85 10.85 3.32
C GLU A 289 8.05 11.74 3.71
N ASP A 290 9.15 11.57 2.99
CA ASP A 290 10.45 12.26 3.13
C ASP A 290 11.06 12.26 1.72
N ASN A 291 10.65 13.25 0.93
CA ASN A 291 10.85 13.29 -0.50
C ASN A 291 12.34 13.44 -0.88
N ASP A 292 13.13 14.12 -0.04
CA ASP A 292 14.56 14.31 -0.26
C ASP A 292 15.48 13.32 0.50
N GLY A 293 14.94 12.60 1.49
CA GLY A 293 15.63 11.58 2.27
C GLY A 293 16.61 12.13 3.31
N ASP A 294 16.41 13.35 3.80
CA ASP A 294 17.27 13.98 4.81
C ASP A 294 16.91 13.59 6.26
N GLY A 295 15.75 12.96 6.43
CA GLY A 295 15.23 12.42 7.68
C GLY A 295 14.23 13.33 8.40
N GLN A 296 13.91 14.50 7.85
CA GLN A 296 12.73 15.30 8.20
C GLN A 296 11.62 14.96 7.20
N GLY A 297 10.38 14.73 7.67
CA GLY A 297 9.29 14.38 6.77
C GLY A 297 8.65 15.58 6.09
N ASP A 298 8.00 15.35 4.95
CA ASP A 298 7.34 16.39 4.13
C ASP A 298 6.29 17.20 4.94
N ALA A 299 5.71 16.60 5.99
CA ALA A 299 4.71 17.27 6.82
C ALA A 299 5.30 18.38 7.71
N CYS A 300 6.62 18.34 7.96
CA CYS A 300 7.32 19.23 8.87
C CYS A 300 8.61 19.81 8.30
N ASP A 301 9.01 19.43 7.09
CA ASP A 301 10.05 20.10 6.33
C ASP A 301 9.52 21.44 5.77
N ASP A 302 10.41 22.42 5.64
CA ASP A 302 10.11 23.71 5.01
C ASP A 302 10.55 23.72 3.52
N ASP A 303 11.27 22.69 3.05
CA ASP A 303 11.91 22.54 1.72
C ASP A 303 11.95 21.04 1.33
N ASP A 304 10.81 20.46 0.98
CA ASP A 304 10.58 19.01 0.78
C ASP A 304 11.49 18.35 -0.29
N ASP A 305 12.14 19.13 -1.16
CA ASP A 305 13.04 18.62 -2.21
C ASP A 305 14.49 19.11 -2.10
N ASN A 306 14.79 19.85 -1.02
CA ASN A 306 16.10 20.37 -0.64
C ASN A 306 16.82 21.14 -1.77
N ASP A 307 16.05 21.84 -2.61
CA ASP A 307 16.57 22.59 -3.75
C ASP A 307 17.05 24.00 -3.35
N GLY A 308 16.64 24.45 -2.16
CA GLY A 308 16.98 25.73 -1.55
C GLY A 308 15.93 26.84 -1.76
N ILE A 309 14.77 26.53 -2.33
CA ILE A 309 13.54 27.31 -2.35
C ILE A 309 12.58 26.68 -1.33
N LEU A 310 11.89 27.50 -0.54
CA LEU A 310 11.00 26.98 0.51
C LEU A 310 9.60 26.78 -0.04
N ASP A 311 8.90 25.76 0.43
CA ASP A 311 7.52 25.45 0.05
C ASP A 311 6.54 26.58 0.41
N ASP A 312 6.78 27.27 1.54
CA ASP A 312 6.13 28.53 1.94
C ASP A 312 7.16 29.67 2.04
N GLY A 313 7.81 29.99 0.91
CA GLY A 313 8.86 30.99 0.83
C GLY A 313 8.40 32.45 1.06
N ASP A 314 7.10 32.72 1.06
CA ASP A 314 6.53 34.01 1.42
C ASP A 314 6.07 34.11 2.90
N ALA A 315 6.01 32.97 3.59
CA ALA A 315 5.60 32.78 4.98
C ALA A 315 4.15 33.21 5.25
N SER A 316 3.24 32.90 4.33
CA SER A 316 1.80 33.10 4.47
C SER A 316 1.16 32.09 5.43
N GLY A 317 1.83 30.96 5.65
CA GLY A 317 1.32 29.76 6.30
C GLY A 317 0.55 28.85 5.33
N SER A 318 0.75 28.98 4.01
CA SER A 318 0.07 28.19 2.98
C SER A 318 0.96 27.99 1.77
N ALA A 319 1.69 26.87 1.72
CA ALA A 319 2.52 26.52 0.57
C ALA A 319 1.73 26.51 -0.76
N GLY A 320 2.38 26.97 -1.83
CA GLY A 320 1.82 27.04 -3.19
C GLY A 320 0.75 28.11 -3.42
N ASP A 321 0.46 28.99 -2.46
CA ASP A 321 -0.53 30.08 -2.64
C ASP A 321 0.04 31.30 -3.38
N ALA A 322 1.37 31.41 -3.43
CA ALA A 322 2.11 32.39 -4.21
C ALA A 322 3.36 31.80 -4.92
N PRO A 323 3.21 30.84 -5.87
CA PRO A 323 4.33 30.19 -6.52
C PRO A 323 5.28 31.15 -7.23
N CYS A 324 6.57 30.86 -7.17
CA CYS A 324 7.58 31.59 -7.89
C CYS A 324 7.37 31.45 -9.41
N THR A 325 7.53 32.55 -10.14
CA THR A 325 7.36 32.58 -11.60
C THR A 325 8.47 33.41 -12.26
N GLY A 326 8.82 33.05 -13.49
CA GLY A 326 9.83 33.77 -14.27
C GLY A 326 11.23 33.78 -13.62
N GLY A 327 11.58 32.72 -12.89
CA GLY A 327 12.85 32.55 -12.20
C GLY A 327 13.04 33.42 -10.96
N ALA A 328 11.94 33.78 -10.29
CA ALA A 328 11.98 34.30 -8.92
C ALA A 328 12.33 33.16 -7.95
N THR A 329 13.01 33.46 -6.83
CA THR A 329 13.53 32.44 -5.90
C THR A 329 13.44 32.89 -4.43
N SER A 330 12.55 33.84 -4.11
CA SER A 330 12.45 34.40 -2.76
C SER A 330 11.19 35.24 -2.59
N GLY A 331 10.50 35.11 -1.45
CA GLY A 331 9.26 35.85 -1.17
C GLY A 331 8.12 35.43 -2.10
N CYS A 332 8.17 34.17 -2.51
CA CYS A 332 7.23 33.36 -3.27
C CYS A 332 7.56 31.90 -2.90
N ASP A 333 6.60 31.04 -3.14
CA ASP A 333 6.63 29.62 -2.81
C ASP A 333 7.31 28.82 -3.92
N ASP A 334 7.77 27.61 -3.60
CA ASP A 334 8.20 26.68 -4.62
C ASP A 334 7.05 26.37 -5.61
N ASN A 335 7.32 26.47 -6.90
CA ASN A 335 6.36 26.09 -7.94
C ASN A 335 6.42 24.60 -8.33
N CYS A 336 7.32 23.83 -7.72
CA CYS A 336 7.44 22.38 -7.74
C CYS A 336 7.93 21.82 -6.38
N PRO A 337 7.13 21.92 -5.29
CA PRO A 337 7.55 21.56 -3.92
C PRO A 337 8.25 20.20 -3.74
N LEU A 338 7.87 19.20 -4.55
CA LEU A 338 8.42 17.84 -4.45
C LEU A 338 9.49 17.52 -5.51
N VAL A 339 9.86 18.47 -6.38
CA VAL A 339 10.73 18.24 -7.54
C VAL A 339 11.75 19.35 -7.72
N ALA A 340 12.96 19.08 -7.21
CA ALA A 340 14.05 20.05 -7.17
C ALA A 340 14.25 20.82 -8.49
N ASN A 341 13.91 22.10 -8.47
CA ASN A 341 13.99 23.01 -9.61
C ASN A 341 14.47 24.42 -9.18
N PRO A 342 15.74 24.60 -8.73
CA PRO A 342 16.20 25.86 -8.12
C PRO A 342 16.15 27.10 -9.03
N GLY A 343 15.88 26.87 -10.33
CA GLY A 343 15.69 27.90 -11.35
C GLY A 343 14.26 28.46 -11.43
N GLN A 344 13.26 27.78 -10.86
CA GLN A 344 11.85 28.20 -10.79
C GLN A 344 11.35 28.69 -12.17
N GLU A 345 11.71 27.94 -13.20
CA GLU A 345 11.23 28.16 -14.57
C GLU A 345 9.76 27.76 -14.68
N ASP A 346 8.96 28.56 -15.39
CA ASP A 346 7.53 28.37 -15.65
C ASP A 346 7.25 29.00 -17.03
N SER A 347 7.19 28.15 -18.06
CA SER A 347 7.26 28.56 -19.47
C SER A 347 5.94 29.07 -20.02
N ASP A 348 4.81 28.52 -19.58
CA ASP A 348 3.46 28.88 -20.04
C ASP A 348 2.71 29.78 -19.05
N GLY A 349 3.17 29.89 -17.81
CA GLY A 349 2.70 30.85 -16.82
C GLY A 349 1.48 30.37 -16.06
N ASP A 350 1.33 29.06 -15.86
CA ASP A 350 0.19 28.44 -15.19
C ASP A 350 0.41 28.21 -13.68
N LEU A 351 1.57 28.63 -13.17
CA LEU A 351 2.03 28.54 -11.77
C LEU A 351 2.66 27.19 -11.38
N PHE A 352 2.71 26.21 -12.27
CA PHE A 352 3.49 24.99 -12.10
C PHE A 352 4.85 25.15 -12.80
N GLY A 353 5.93 24.72 -12.14
CA GLY A 353 7.25 24.86 -12.74
C GLY A 353 7.50 23.86 -13.85
N ASP A 354 8.33 24.21 -14.83
CA ASP A 354 8.72 23.35 -15.98
C ASP A 354 9.20 21.94 -15.56
N ALA A 355 9.63 21.75 -14.31
CA ALA A 355 10.12 20.49 -13.77
C ALA A 355 9.01 19.53 -13.32
N CYS A 356 7.86 20.05 -12.90
CA CYS A 356 6.70 19.31 -12.41
C CYS A 356 5.42 19.57 -13.23
N ASP A 357 5.49 20.44 -14.23
CA ASP A 357 4.46 20.69 -15.25
C ASP A 357 4.16 19.39 -16.02
N ILE A 358 2.95 18.86 -15.79
CA ILE A 358 2.47 17.63 -16.42
C ILE A 358 1.81 17.90 -17.77
N CYS A 359 1.45 19.16 -18.07
CA CYS A 359 0.72 19.57 -19.26
C CYS A 359 1.36 20.76 -20.00
N PRO A 360 2.57 20.62 -20.59
CA PRO A 360 3.31 21.77 -21.09
C PRO A 360 2.57 22.59 -22.15
N GLY A 361 2.38 23.88 -21.86
CA GLY A 361 1.60 24.83 -22.66
C GLY A 361 0.13 24.98 -22.22
N GLY A 362 -0.27 24.29 -21.16
CA GLY A 362 -1.60 24.14 -20.60
C GLY A 362 -1.83 24.93 -19.31
N ASP A 363 -2.81 24.50 -18.54
CA ASP A 363 -3.05 24.99 -17.18
C ASP A 363 -3.34 23.76 -16.32
N ASP A 364 -2.35 23.36 -15.52
CA ASP A 364 -2.38 22.13 -14.72
C ASP A 364 -3.48 22.16 -13.63
N SER A 365 -3.99 23.34 -13.29
CA SER A 365 -5.04 23.49 -12.28
C SER A 365 -6.45 23.18 -12.79
N VAL A 366 -6.59 22.93 -14.10
CA VAL A 366 -7.89 22.70 -14.75
C VAL A 366 -8.01 21.23 -15.16
N ASP A 367 -8.71 20.48 -14.32
CA ASP A 367 -9.05 19.07 -14.52
C ASP A 367 -10.57 18.89 -14.31
N ALA A 368 -11.31 18.74 -15.40
CA ALA A 368 -12.78 18.76 -15.40
C ALA A 368 -13.44 17.48 -14.87
N ASP A 369 -12.78 16.33 -14.99
CA ASP A 369 -13.30 15.03 -14.55
C ASP A 369 -12.53 14.44 -13.36
N SER A 370 -11.51 15.14 -12.88
CA SER A 370 -10.71 14.84 -11.69
C SER A 370 -9.94 13.53 -11.81
N ASP A 371 -9.44 13.25 -13.01
CA ASP A 371 -8.66 12.06 -13.33
C ASP A 371 -7.13 12.28 -13.22
N THR A 372 -6.69 13.45 -12.76
CA THR A 372 -5.27 13.89 -12.61
C THR A 372 -4.56 14.27 -13.90
N VAL A 373 -5.23 14.25 -15.05
CA VAL A 373 -4.71 14.78 -16.32
C VAL A 373 -5.44 16.09 -16.66
N PRO A 374 -4.72 17.21 -16.81
CA PRO A 374 -5.37 18.49 -17.10
C PRO A 374 -6.06 18.54 -18.47
N ASP A 375 -7.18 19.27 -18.56
CA ASP A 375 -8.05 19.42 -19.74
C ASP A 375 -7.29 19.74 -21.05
N PHE A 376 -6.13 20.39 -20.96
CA PHE A 376 -5.34 20.79 -22.12
C PHE A 376 -4.62 19.61 -22.80
N CYS A 377 -4.22 18.60 -22.02
CA CYS A 377 -3.54 17.38 -22.47
C CYS A 377 -4.40 16.11 -22.30
N ASP A 378 -5.59 16.24 -21.73
CA ASP A 378 -6.60 15.20 -21.61
C ASP A 378 -6.97 14.62 -22.98
N ALA A 379 -6.70 13.31 -23.14
CA ALA A 379 -6.98 12.56 -24.36
C ALA A 379 -8.37 11.90 -24.33
N CYS A 380 -8.94 11.74 -23.16
CA CYS A 380 -10.15 10.98 -22.86
C CYS A 380 -11.20 11.76 -22.04
N PRO A 381 -11.74 12.90 -22.53
CA PRO A 381 -12.52 13.79 -21.67
C PRO A 381 -13.75 13.15 -21.02
N GLY A 382 -13.78 13.19 -19.70
CA GLY A 382 -14.80 12.58 -18.84
C GLY A 382 -14.42 11.23 -18.24
N PHE A 383 -13.20 10.75 -18.47
CA PHE A 383 -12.72 9.40 -18.16
C PHE A 383 -11.21 9.39 -17.88
N ASP A 384 -10.68 8.26 -17.37
CA ASP A 384 -9.29 8.15 -16.91
C ASP A 384 -8.32 7.91 -18.07
N ASP A 385 -7.34 8.80 -18.23
CA ASP A 385 -6.29 8.74 -19.26
C ASP A 385 -5.15 7.74 -18.95
N ARG A 386 -5.07 7.21 -17.72
CA ARG A 386 -3.86 6.51 -17.24
C ARG A 386 -3.71 5.07 -17.73
N LEU A 387 -4.74 4.51 -18.34
CA LEU A 387 -4.75 3.13 -18.82
C LEU A 387 -4.85 3.12 -20.35
N ASP A 388 -3.88 2.47 -20.99
CA ASP A 388 -3.81 2.23 -22.42
C ASP A 388 -3.19 0.83 -22.59
N ALA A 389 -4.05 -0.19 -22.60
CA ALA A 389 -3.66 -1.58 -22.45
C ALA A 389 -2.99 -2.16 -23.71
N ASP A 390 -3.28 -1.61 -24.90
CA ASP A 390 -2.68 -2.03 -26.16
C ASP A 390 -1.66 -1.03 -26.74
N ALA A 391 -1.50 0.14 -26.12
CA ALA A 391 -0.53 1.17 -26.44
C ALA A 391 -0.76 1.84 -27.81
N ASP A 392 -2.01 1.99 -28.23
CA ASP A 392 -2.39 2.67 -29.48
C ASP A 392 -2.48 4.21 -29.32
N GLY A 393 -2.47 4.70 -28.08
CA GLY A 393 -2.56 6.10 -27.71
C GLY A 393 -3.98 6.62 -27.46
N ILE A 394 -4.97 5.73 -27.38
CA ILE A 394 -6.34 5.98 -26.94
C ILE A 394 -6.52 5.30 -25.58
N PRO A 395 -6.87 6.04 -24.52
CA PRO A 395 -7.06 5.42 -23.20
C PRO A 395 -8.24 4.43 -23.18
N ASP A 396 -8.10 3.35 -22.40
CA ASP A 396 -9.02 2.20 -22.31
C ASP A 396 -10.50 2.61 -22.16
N ASP A 397 -10.78 3.67 -21.41
CA ASP A 397 -12.15 4.10 -21.09
C ASP A 397 -12.85 4.82 -22.26
N CYS A 398 -12.09 5.37 -23.21
CA CYS A 398 -12.60 5.95 -24.46
C CYS A 398 -12.21 5.15 -25.71
N ASP A 399 -11.46 4.07 -25.54
CA ASP A 399 -11.18 3.12 -26.58
C ASP A 399 -12.35 2.13 -26.78
N THR A 400 -12.76 1.99 -28.04
CA THR A 400 -13.75 0.98 -28.44
C THR A 400 -13.18 -0.43 -28.45
N CYS A 401 -11.87 -0.54 -28.64
CA CYS A 401 -11.12 -1.78 -28.77
C CYS A 401 -9.89 -1.81 -27.85
N PRO A 402 -10.09 -1.73 -26.51
CA PRO A 402 -9.05 -1.49 -25.49
C PRO A 402 -8.00 -2.60 -25.33
N ASN A 403 -7.93 -3.57 -26.25
CA ASN A 403 -6.93 -4.63 -26.24
C ASN A 403 -6.40 -4.93 -27.65
N ASP A 404 -6.76 -4.11 -28.64
CA ASP A 404 -6.42 -4.28 -30.03
C ASP A 404 -5.91 -2.96 -30.64
N PRO A 405 -4.58 -2.82 -30.80
CA PRO A 405 -3.99 -1.56 -31.26
C PRO A 405 -4.26 -1.27 -32.75
N ASP A 406 -4.83 -2.22 -33.49
CA ASP A 406 -5.26 -2.05 -34.89
C ASP A 406 -6.76 -1.71 -35.00
N ASP A 407 -7.49 -1.71 -33.87
CA ASP A 407 -8.84 -1.17 -33.72
C ASP A 407 -9.89 -1.86 -34.64
N ASP A 408 -11.05 -1.24 -34.86
CA ASP A 408 -12.02 -1.70 -35.89
C ASP A 408 -11.60 -1.25 -37.30
N SER A 409 -10.68 -2.01 -37.91
CA SER A 409 -10.05 -1.67 -39.19
C SER A 409 -11.03 -1.49 -40.36
N ASP A 410 -12.13 -2.26 -40.37
CA ASP A 410 -13.09 -2.27 -41.47
C ASP A 410 -14.43 -1.59 -41.17
N GLN A 411 -14.59 -1.08 -39.94
CA GLN A 411 -15.68 -0.24 -39.44
C GLN A 411 -17.03 -0.97 -39.41
N ASP A 412 -17.03 -2.25 -39.06
CA ASP A 412 -18.24 -3.04 -38.92
C ASP A 412 -18.80 -3.05 -37.49
N GLY A 413 -18.01 -2.64 -36.50
CA GLY A 413 -18.35 -2.59 -35.07
C GLY A 413 -17.77 -3.75 -34.24
N VAL A 414 -16.89 -4.56 -34.81
CA VAL A 414 -16.15 -5.65 -34.15
C VAL A 414 -14.65 -5.34 -34.19
N CYS A 415 -13.96 -5.47 -33.05
CA CYS A 415 -12.52 -5.21 -32.98
C CYS A 415 -11.74 -6.29 -33.76
N GLY A 416 -10.66 -5.91 -34.44
CA GLY A 416 -9.90 -6.79 -35.33
C GLY A 416 -9.37 -8.07 -34.67
N ASP A 417 -9.06 -8.01 -33.38
CA ASP A 417 -8.61 -9.16 -32.58
C ASP A 417 -9.69 -10.24 -32.36
N VAL A 418 -10.96 -9.87 -32.46
CA VAL A 418 -12.13 -10.75 -32.31
C VAL A 418 -13.02 -10.84 -33.55
N ASP A 419 -12.65 -10.12 -34.63
CA ASP A 419 -13.31 -10.15 -35.92
C ASP A 419 -12.87 -11.39 -36.72
N ASN A 420 -13.82 -12.23 -37.14
CA ASN A 420 -13.55 -13.39 -37.98
C ASN A 420 -13.34 -13.05 -39.47
N CYS A 421 -13.47 -11.77 -39.85
CA CYS A 421 -13.08 -11.20 -41.13
C CYS A 421 -12.49 -9.77 -40.99
N PRO A 422 -11.30 -9.57 -40.36
CA PRO A 422 -10.75 -8.25 -39.98
C PRO A 422 -10.56 -7.19 -41.08
N ALA A 423 -10.81 -7.54 -42.34
CA ALA A 423 -10.66 -6.67 -43.50
C ALA A 423 -11.95 -6.59 -44.35
N VAL A 424 -13.03 -7.28 -43.95
CA VAL A 424 -14.27 -7.38 -44.71
C VAL A 424 -15.49 -7.32 -43.78
N ALA A 425 -16.02 -6.11 -43.64
CA ALA A 425 -17.13 -5.80 -42.75
C ALA A 425 -18.28 -6.82 -42.79
N ASN A 426 -18.49 -7.49 -41.66
CA ASN A 426 -19.46 -8.56 -41.44
C ASN A 426 -19.95 -8.57 -39.98
N ASN A 427 -20.52 -7.46 -39.50
CA ASN A 427 -21.01 -7.27 -38.12
C ASN A 427 -21.90 -8.39 -37.53
N ASP A 428 -22.47 -9.29 -38.34
CA ASP A 428 -23.17 -10.49 -37.82
C ASP A 428 -22.26 -11.66 -37.46
N GLN A 429 -20.96 -11.58 -37.80
CA GLN A 429 -19.88 -12.53 -37.52
C GLN A 429 -20.30 -13.95 -37.86
N ALA A 430 -21.08 -14.09 -38.94
CA ALA A 430 -21.57 -15.38 -39.39
C ALA A 430 -20.39 -16.25 -39.82
N ASP A 431 -20.39 -17.50 -39.35
CA ASP A 431 -19.40 -18.52 -39.63
C ASP A 431 -20.17 -19.86 -39.69
N ALA A 432 -20.48 -20.29 -40.91
CA ALA A 432 -21.42 -21.37 -41.17
C ALA A 432 -20.85 -22.77 -40.85
N ASP A 433 -19.55 -22.97 -40.97
CA ASP A 433 -18.86 -24.25 -40.78
C ASP A 433 -17.98 -24.31 -39.52
N GLY A 434 -17.71 -23.17 -38.89
CA GLY A 434 -17.13 -23.05 -37.56
C GLY A 434 -15.62 -23.19 -37.54
N ASP A 435 -14.94 -22.81 -38.62
CA ASP A 435 -13.49 -22.86 -38.75
C ASP A 435 -12.78 -21.59 -38.25
N GLY A 436 -13.53 -20.50 -38.06
CA GLY A 436 -13.03 -19.20 -37.63
C GLY A 436 -12.82 -18.18 -38.74
N ALA A 437 -13.07 -18.51 -40.00
CA ALA A 437 -13.21 -17.55 -41.10
C ALA A 437 -14.70 -17.21 -41.28
N GLY A 438 -15.06 -15.92 -41.24
CA GLY A 438 -16.46 -15.55 -41.41
C GLY A 438 -16.97 -15.77 -42.83
N ASP A 439 -18.27 -16.03 -43.00
CA ASP A 439 -18.95 -16.25 -44.30
C ASP A 439 -18.64 -15.16 -45.35
N ALA A 440 -18.24 -13.96 -44.92
CA ALA A 440 -17.90 -12.82 -45.78
C ALA A 440 -16.50 -12.92 -46.40
N CYS A 441 -15.57 -13.60 -45.73
CA CYS A 441 -14.19 -13.81 -46.15
C CYS A 441 -13.83 -15.29 -46.37
N ASP A 442 -14.76 -16.21 -46.08
CA ASP A 442 -14.67 -17.66 -46.32
C ASP A 442 -14.36 -17.95 -47.81
N ILE A 443 -13.18 -18.53 -48.03
CA ILE A 443 -12.68 -18.90 -49.36
C ILE A 443 -13.15 -20.32 -49.71
N CYS A 444 -13.37 -21.18 -48.72
CA CYS A 444 -13.63 -22.60 -48.86
C CYS A 444 -14.90 -23.11 -48.14
N PRO A 445 -16.12 -22.71 -48.58
CA PRO A 445 -17.32 -22.93 -47.78
C PRO A 445 -17.59 -24.39 -47.41
N GLY A 446 -17.67 -24.67 -46.11
CA GLY A 446 -17.90 -25.98 -45.53
C GLY A 446 -16.62 -26.72 -45.10
N SER A 447 -15.47 -26.07 -45.15
CA SER A 447 -14.13 -26.61 -44.87
C SER A 447 -13.27 -25.57 -44.16
N ASP A 448 -12.19 -26.01 -43.52
CA ASP A 448 -11.30 -25.13 -42.73
C ASP A 448 -10.34 -24.34 -43.64
N ASP A 449 -10.53 -23.02 -43.71
CA ASP A 449 -9.73 -22.07 -44.50
C ASP A 449 -8.27 -21.98 -44.04
N PHE A 450 -7.94 -22.39 -42.81
CA PHE A 450 -6.59 -22.31 -42.25
C PHE A 450 -5.75 -23.57 -42.53
N VAL A 451 -6.34 -24.58 -43.19
CA VAL A 451 -5.64 -25.80 -43.57
C VAL A 451 -5.30 -25.74 -45.06
N ASP A 452 -4.03 -25.48 -45.32
CA ASP A 452 -3.41 -25.43 -46.65
C ASP A 452 -2.08 -26.21 -46.55
N ASP A 453 -2.12 -27.49 -46.92
CA ASP A 453 -1.01 -28.44 -46.72
C ASP A 453 0.19 -28.16 -47.64
N ASP A 454 -0.02 -27.51 -48.78
CA ASP A 454 1.03 -27.21 -49.77
C ASP A 454 1.41 -25.72 -49.91
N ALA A 455 0.69 -24.86 -49.20
CA ALA A 455 0.91 -23.43 -49.02
C ALA A 455 0.78 -22.63 -50.33
N ASP A 456 -0.15 -23.00 -51.20
CA ASP A 456 -0.43 -22.29 -52.46
C ASP A 456 -1.49 -21.18 -52.33
N GLY A 457 -2.17 -21.10 -51.19
CA GLY A 457 -3.22 -20.12 -50.89
C GLY A 457 -4.64 -20.60 -51.19
N VAL A 458 -4.85 -21.88 -51.52
CA VAL A 458 -6.15 -22.54 -51.63
C VAL A 458 -6.27 -23.59 -50.52
N PRO A 459 -7.28 -23.51 -49.64
CA PRO A 459 -7.44 -24.48 -48.56
C PRO A 459 -7.74 -25.91 -49.07
N ASP A 460 -7.25 -26.93 -48.35
CA ASP A 460 -7.35 -28.36 -48.70
C ASP A 460 -8.79 -28.81 -49.07
N GLY A 461 -9.80 -28.18 -48.49
CA GLY A 461 -11.22 -28.51 -48.73
C GLY A 461 -11.73 -28.18 -50.14
N CYS A 462 -11.03 -27.28 -50.83
CA CYS A 462 -11.35 -26.78 -52.17
C CYS A 462 -10.14 -26.79 -53.11
N ASP A 463 -8.99 -27.25 -52.63
CA ASP A 463 -7.78 -27.58 -53.38
C ASP A 463 -8.09 -28.61 -54.48
N ALA A 464 -7.83 -28.22 -55.72
CA ALA A 464 -8.04 -29.05 -56.89
C ALA A 464 -6.84 -29.98 -57.18
N CYS A 465 -5.65 -29.66 -56.69
CA CYS A 465 -4.42 -30.40 -56.92
C CYS A 465 -3.52 -30.54 -55.66
N PRO A 466 -3.87 -31.46 -54.73
CA PRO A 466 -3.14 -31.59 -53.48
C PRO A 466 -1.63 -31.82 -53.62
N GLY A 467 -0.84 -30.94 -53.02
CA GLY A 467 0.63 -30.95 -53.04
C GLY A 467 1.24 -30.02 -54.08
N HIS A 468 0.44 -29.23 -54.79
CA HIS A 468 0.82 -28.43 -55.93
C HIS A 468 -0.05 -27.17 -56.06
N ASP A 469 0.54 -26.09 -56.59
CA ASP A 469 -0.12 -24.78 -56.75
C ASP A 469 -1.25 -24.80 -57.80
N ASP A 470 -2.49 -24.65 -57.34
CA ASP A 470 -3.74 -24.56 -58.13
C ASP A 470 -3.75 -23.39 -59.12
N GLY A 471 -2.96 -22.35 -58.85
CA GLY A 471 -2.83 -21.17 -59.70
C GLY A 471 -1.97 -21.40 -60.94
N LEU A 472 -1.24 -22.53 -61.03
CA LEU A 472 -0.40 -22.89 -62.16
C LEU A 472 -1.15 -23.82 -63.11
N ASP A 473 -1.61 -23.27 -64.23
CA ASP A 473 -2.23 -24.01 -65.33
C ASP A 473 -1.65 -23.46 -66.66
N ALA A 474 -0.64 -24.13 -67.20
CA ALA A 474 0.18 -23.63 -68.29
C ALA A 474 -0.54 -23.64 -69.65
N ASP A 475 -1.50 -24.54 -69.85
CA ASP A 475 -2.25 -24.68 -71.09
C ASP A 475 -3.73 -24.25 -71.01
N ALA A 476 -4.17 -23.88 -69.80
CA ALA A 476 -5.46 -23.31 -69.46
C ALA A 476 -6.64 -24.26 -69.69
N ASP A 477 -6.46 -25.55 -69.41
CA ASP A 477 -7.50 -26.57 -69.53
C ASP A 477 -8.35 -26.74 -68.25
N GLY A 478 -7.88 -26.17 -67.13
CA GLY A 478 -8.54 -26.22 -65.83
C GLY A 478 -8.02 -27.33 -64.89
N VAL A 479 -6.95 -28.05 -65.26
CA VAL A 479 -6.21 -28.95 -64.38
C VAL A 479 -4.85 -28.30 -64.03
N PRO A 480 -4.51 -28.13 -62.73
CA PRO A 480 -3.23 -27.54 -62.38
C PRO A 480 -2.02 -28.39 -62.84
N ASP A 481 -0.92 -27.72 -63.23
CA ASP A 481 0.32 -28.30 -63.79
C ASP A 481 0.87 -29.48 -62.97
N GLY A 482 0.65 -29.50 -61.65
CA GLY A 482 1.12 -30.56 -60.75
C GLY A 482 0.32 -31.86 -60.84
N CYS A 483 -0.94 -31.76 -61.28
CA CYS A 483 -1.88 -32.87 -61.47
C CYS A 483 -2.18 -33.14 -62.94
N ASP A 484 -1.61 -32.32 -63.83
CA ASP A 484 -1.70 -32.43 -65.27
C ASP A 484 -1.04 -33.74 -65.76
N ALA A 485 -1.87 -34.63 -66.30
CA ALA A 485 -1.44 -35.92 -66.81
C ALA A 485 -0.96 -35.84 -68.26
N CYS A 486 -1.37 -34.81 -69.01
CA CYS A 486 -1.03 -34.60 -70.42
C CYS A 486 -0.57 -33.16 -70.72
N PRO A 487 0.66 -32.78 -70.31
CA PRO A 487 1.10 -31.39 -70.37
C PRO A 487 1.02 -30.75 -71.76
N GLY A 488 0.27 -29.64 -71.86
CA GLY A 488 0.05 -28.88 -73.09
C GLY A 488 -1.25 -29.22 -73.83
N HIS A 489 -2.09 -30.07 -73.25
CA HIS A 489 -3.32 -30.60 -73.83
C HIS A 489 -4.41 -30.79 -72.76
N ASP A 490 -5.67 -30.79 -73.20
CA ASP A 490 -6.85 -30.85 -72.31
C ASP A 490 -7.05 -32.25 -71.71
N ASP A 491 -6.83 -32.38 -70.40
CA ASP A 491 -6.94 -33.58 -69.59
C ASP A 491 -8.39 -34.08 -69.45
N THR A 492 -9.39 -33.24 -69.70
CA THR A 492 -10.81 -33.60 -69.54
C THR A 492 -11.35 -34.45 -70.69
N GLN A 493 -10.57 -34.60 -71.77
CA GLN A 493 -10.93 -35.38 -72.95
C GLN A 493 -10.29 -36.77 -72.87
N ASP A 494 -11.07 -37.74 -72.42
CA ASP A 494 -10.72 -39.17 -72.42
C ASP A 494 -11.90 -39.95 -73.02
N ALA A 495 -11.76 -40.34 -74.29
CA ALA A 495 -12.83 -40.89 -75.10
C ALA A 495 -13.18 -42.35 -74.76
N ASP A 496 -12.23 -43.12 -74.24
CA ASP A 496 -12.41 -44.53 -73.91
C ASP A 496 -12.40 -44.84 -72.40
N THR A 497 -12.20 -43.81 -71.59
CA THR A 497 -12.34 -43.75 -70.12
C THR A 497 -11.33 -44.61 -69.37
N ASP A 498 -10.09 -44.69 -69.87
CA ASP A 498 -9.01 -45.44 -69.25
C ASP A 498 -8.14 -44.62 -68.28
N GLY A 499 -8.34 -43.30 -68.23
CA GLY A 499 -7.60 -42.37 -67.38
C GLY A 499 -6.39 -41.73 -68.05
N VAL A 500 -6.15 -41.94 -69.35
CA VAL A 500 -5.15 -41.21 -70.15
C VAL A 500 -5.87 -40.28 -71.14
N PRO A 501 -5.57 -38.97 -71.13
CA PRO A 501 -6.22 -38.03 -72.04
C PRO A 501 -5.94 -38.32 -73.52
N ASP A 502 -6.93 -38.12 -74.40
CA ASP A 502 -6.93 -38.40 -75.85
C ASP A 502 -5.68 -37.90 -76.59
N ALA A 503 -5.08 -36.80 -76.13
CA ALA A 503 -3.90 -36.20 -76.75
C ALA A 503 -2.59 -36.91 -76.39
N CYS A 504 -2.55 -37.60 -75.24
CA CYS A 504 -1.45 -38.41 -74.76
C CYS A 504 -1.72 -39.92 -74.87
N ASP A 505 -2.95 -40.30 -75.21
CA ASP A 505 -3.42 -41.65 -75.47
C ASP A 505 -2.72 -42.26 -76.71
N ILE A 506 -2.00 -43.35 -76.47
CA ILE A 506 -1.30 -44.14 -77.48
C ILE A 506 -2.28 -45.12 -78.15
N CYS A 507 -3.19 -45.72 -77.38
CA CYS A 507 -4.16 -46.70 -77.82
C CYS A 507 -5.61 -46.18 -77.69
N ALA A 508 -6.06 -45.37 -78.66
CA ALA A 508 -7.35 -44.66 -78.70
C ALA A 508 -8.68 -45.46 -78.54
N ALA A 509 -8.64 -46.74 -78.19
CA ALA A 509 -9.79 -47.57 -77.85
C ALA A 509 -9.47 -48.64 -76.79
N GLY A 510 -8.40 -48.52 -76.01
CA GLY A 510 -8.22 -49.32 -74.80
C GLY A 510 -7.00 -48.98 -73.94
N ASP A 511 -7.14 -49.32 -72.66
CA ASP A 511 -6.25 -49.01 -71.51
C ASP A 511 -4.74 -48.95 -71.77
N ASP A 512 -4.21 -47.72 -71.79
CA ASP A 512 -2.80 -47.37 -71.92
C ASP A 512 -1.94 -47.84 -70.74
N ASN A 513 -2.52 -48.10 -69.57
CA ASN A 513 -1.78 -48.51 -68.37
C ASN A 513 -1.45 -50.00 -68.33
N VAL A 514 -1.91 -50.77 -69.33
CA VAL A 514 -1.68 -52.22 -69.41
C VAL A 514 -0.69 -52.51 -70.53
N ASP A 515 0.56 -52.74 -70.12
CA ASP A 515 1.64 -53.19 -70.99
C ASP A 515 2.31 -54.41 -70.33
N ALA A 516 1.93 -55.61 -70.77
CA ALA A 516 2.28 -56.86 -70.11
C ALA A 516 3.74 -57.27 -70.29
N ASP A 517 4.40 -56.82 -71.35
CA ASP A 517 5.79 -57.13 -71.65
C ASP A 517 6.75 -55.94 -71.57
N ALA A 518 6.20 -54.76 -71.24
CA ALA A 518 6.89 -53.52 -70.96
C ALA A 518 7.69 -52.99 -72.17
N ASP A 519 7.15 -53.15 -73.38
CA ASP A 519 7.78 -52.65 -74.62
C ASP A 519 7.45 -51.19 -74.94
N GLY A 520 6.48 -50.60 -74.21
CA GLY A 520 6.01 -49.23 -74.38
C GLY A 520 4.83 -49.06 -75.34
N VAL A 521 4.24 -50.15 -75.84
CA VAL A 521 2.98 -50.17 -76.58
C VAL A 521 1.93 -50.88 -75.73
N PRO A 522 0.82 -50.23 -75.34
CA PRO A 522 -0.17 -50.90 -74.51
C PRO A 522 -0.81 -52.11 -75.21
N ASP A 523 -1.11 -53.16 -74.44
CA ASP A 523 -1.65 -54.46 -74.87
C ASP A 523 -2.88 -54.31 -75.80
N ALA A 524 -3.66 -53.24 -75.62
CA ALA A 524 -4.88 -52.96 -76.37
C ALA A 524 -4.62 -52.63 -77.85
N CYS A 525 -3.46 -52.04 -78.17
CA CYS A 525 -3.03 -51.77 -79.53
C CYS A 525 -1.69 -52.43 -79.93
N ASP A 526 -1.15 -53.28 -79.06
CA ASP A 526 -0.02 -54.18 -79.32
C ASP A 526 -0.35 -55.19 -80.45
N THR A 527 0.47 -55.16 -81.50
CA THR A 527 0.31 -56.00 -82.68
C THR A 527 0.96 -57.38 -82.49
N CYS A 528 1.94 -57.50 -81.60
CA CYS A 528 2.73 -58.67 -81.29
C CYS A 528 2.71 -59.07 -79.78
N PRO A 529 1.54 -59.44 -79.21
CA PRO A 529 1.40 -59.67 -77.77
C PRO A 529 2.51 -60.49 -77.10
N GLY A 530 3.26 -59.83 -76.20
CA GLY A 530 4.35 -60.41 -75.42
C GLY A 530 5.75 -60.29 -76.04
N HIS A 531 5.88 -59.56 -77.15
CA HIS A 531 7.14 -59.17 -77.77
C HIS A 531 7.15 -57.71 -78.26
N ASP A 532 8.30 -57.04 -78.11
CA ASP A 532 8.57 -55.69 -78.64
C ASP A 532 8.13 -55.51 -80.10
N ASP A 533 7.13 -54.65 -80.34
CA ASP A 533 6.53 -54.37 -81.65
C ASP A 533 7.54 -53.77 -82.66
N SER A 534 8.67 -53.23 -82.18
CA SER A 534 9.76 -52.72 -83.01
C SER A 534 10.83 -53.77 -83.34
N ALA A 535 10.78 -54.95 -82.72
CA ALA A 535 11.78 -56.01 -82.85
C ALA A 535 11.50 -56.96 -84.02
N ASP A 536 11.75 -56.50 -85.24
CA ASP A 536 11.75 -57.34 -86.45
C ASP A 536 13.13 -58.03 -86.66
N ALA A 537 13.27 -59.25 -86.14
CA ALA A 537 14.52 -60.00 -86.16
C ALA A 537 14.91 -60.57 -87.55
N ASP A 538 13.95 -60.76 -88.45
CA ASP A 538 14.19 -61.28 -89.81
C ASP A 538 13.96 -60.28 -90.95
N ALA A 539 13.64 -59.04 -90.61
CA ALA A 539 13.58 -57.87 -91.48
C ALA A 539 12.55 -58.02 -92.62
N ASP A 540 11.44 -58.73 -92.40
CA ASP A 540 10.39 -58.91 -93.40
C ASP A 540 9.22 -57.92 -93.30
N GLY A 541 9.26 -57.02 -92.31
CA GLY A 541 8.24 -56.01 -92.05
C GLY A 541 6.97 -56.63 -91.52
#